data_AF-A0A1Y0ZSN9-F1
#
_entry.id   AF-A0A1Y0ZSN9-F1
#
_cell.length_a   1.000
_cell.length_b   1.000
_cell.length_c   1.000
_cell.angle_alpha   90.00
_cell.angle_beta   90.00
_cell.angle_gamma   90.00
#
_symmetry.space_group_name_H-M   'P 1'
#
loop_
_entity.id
_entity.type
_entity.pdbx_description
1 polymer ?
#
loop_
_entity_poly.entity_id
_entity_poly.type
_entity_poly.pdbx_seq_one_letter_code
_entity_poly.pdbx_strand_id
1 'polypeptide(L)' 'AEISARTMQSKPSAPPQDISCTSPSSTSILVSWQPPPVEKQNGIITEYSIKYT' A
#
# COMPACT_ATOMS: atom_id res chain seq x y z
N ALA A 1 -24.73 20.31 -20.49
CA ALA A 1 -24.72 18.99 -19.81
C ALA A 1 -23.27 18.67 -19.50
N GLU A 2 -22.92 18.45 -18.23
CA GLU A 2 -21.59 17.95 -17.90
C GLU A 2 -21.52 16.46 -18.24
N ILE A 3 -20.47 16.04 -18.94
CA ILE A 3 -20.21 14.64 -19.24
C ILE A 3 -19.21 14.14 -18.21
N SER A 4 -19.65 13.28 -17.28
CA SER A 4 -18.79 12.62 -16.30
C SER A 4 -18.50 11.18 -16.72
N ALA A 5 -17.23 10.78 -16.74
CA ALA A 5 -16.80 9.41 -17.00
C ALA A 5 -15.77 8.97 -15.94
N ARG A 6 -15.82 7.69 -15.53
CA ARG A 6 -14.87 7.08 -14.58
C ARG A 6 -14.29 5.80 -15.17
N THR A 7 -12.97 5.66 -15.12
CA THR A 7 -12.26 4.45 -15.57
C THR A 7 -12.36 3.32 -14.56
N MET A 8 -12.16 2.09 -15.01
CA MET A 8 -12.01 0.93 -14.13
C MET A 8 -10.75 1.07 -13.24
N GLN A 9 -10.75 0.40 -12.09
CA GLN A 9 -9.58 0.31 -11.21
C GLN A 9 -8.48 -0.55 -11.85
N SER A 10 -7.24 -0.37 -11.40
CA SER A 10 -6.07 -1.11 -11.84
C SER A 10 -5.11 -1.36 -10.67
N LYS A 11 -4.00 -2.05 -10.94
CA LYS A 11 -2.97 -2.34 -9.94
C LYS A 11 -2.35 -1.05 -9.39
N PRO A 12 -2.00 -1.00 -8.10
CA PRO A 12 -1.16 0.07 -7.57
C PRO A 12 0.14 0.18 -8.38
N SER A 13 0.54 1.41 -8.67
CA SER A 13 1.72 1.73 -9.46
C SER A 13 2.89 2.23 -8.61
N ALA A 14 2.70 2.34 -7.30
CA ALA A 14 3.72 2.69 -6.33
C ALA A 14 3.68 1.75 -5.13
N PRO A 15 4.84 1.53 -4.46
CA PRO A 15 4.92 0.75 -3.24
C PRO A 15 4.34 1.51 -2.03
N PRO A 16 4.14 0.81 -0.88
CA PRO A 16 3.93 1.46 0.41
C PRO A 16 5.08 2.42 0.75
N GLN A 17 4.76 3.45 1.53
CA GLN A 17 5.70 4.49 1.95
C GLN A 17 6.16 4.24 3.40
N ASP A 18 7.24 4.89 3.81
CA ASP A 18 7.72 4.93 5.19
C ASP A 18 7.82 3.55 5.88
N ILE A 19 8.35 2.56 5.16
CA ILE A 19 8.54 1.20 5.68
C ILE A 19 9.56 1.25 6.83
N SER A 20 9.15 0.78 8.01
CA SER A 20 10.01 0.66 9.17
C SER A 20 9.83 -0.69 9.86
N CYS A 21 10.92 -1.21 10.41
CA CYS A 21 10.97 -2.48 11.11
C CYS A 21 11.65 -2.26 12.47
N THR A 22 10.98 -2.62 13.56
CA THR A 22 11.54 -2.56 14.92
C THR A 22 11.42 -3.93 15.58
N SER A 23 12.46 -4.40 16.26
CA SER A 23 12.46 -5.70 16.95
C SER A 23 12.19 -5.53 18.45
N PRO A 24 10.92 -5.60 18.92
CA PRO A 24 10.62 -5.51 20.35
C PRO A 24 11.15 -6.69 21.17
N SER A 25 11.48 -7.82 20.54
CA SER A 25 12.05 -9.00 21.20
C SER A 25 12.97 -9.77 20.24
N SER A 26 13.67 -10.80 20.75
CA SER A 26 14.50 -11.68 19.92
C SER A 26 13.71 -12.55 18.93
N THR A 27 12.37 -12.60 19.05
CA THR A 27 11.49 -13.46 18.25
C THR A 27 10.34 -12.71 17.58
N SER A 28 10.35 -11.37 17.61
CA SER A 28 9.27 -10.57 17.02
C SER A 28 9.79 -9.29 16.37
N ILE A 29 9.20 -8.95 15.23
CA ILE A 29 9.48 -7.73 14.47
C ILE A 29 8.14 -7.02 14.23
N LEU A 30 8.04 -5.77 14.68
CA LEU A 30 6.98 -4.85 14.33
C LEU A 30 7.33 -4.17 13.01
N VAL A 31 6.52 -4.41 11.98
CA VAL A 31 6.64 -3.77 10.67
C VAL A 31 5.52 -2.74 10.53
N SER A 32 5.87 -1.52 10.14
CA SER A 32 4.89 -0.46 9.89
C SER A 32 5.18 0.26 8.56
N TRP A 33 4.14 0.77 7.92
CA TRP A 33 4.21 1.47 6.64
C TRP A 33 3.02 2.42 6.48
N GLN A 34 3.13 3.33 5.52
CA GLN A 34 2.07 4.19 5.02
C GLN A 34 1.57 3.67 3.66
N PRO A 35 0.30 3.94 3.28
CA PRO A 35 -0.22 3.53 1.98
C PRO A 35 0.54 4.23 0.82
N PRO A 36 0.49 3.68 -0.40
CA PRO A 36 0.97 4.39 -1.59
C PRO A 36 0.21 5.71 -1.78
N PRO A 37 0.80 6.71 -2.47
CA PRO A 37 0.11 7.96 -2.79
C PRO A 37 -1.22 7.68 -3.50
N VAL A 38 -2.30 8.38 -3.13
CA VAL A 38 -3.68 8.12 -3.61
C VAL A 38 -3.76 8.09 -5.14
N GLU A 39 -3.06 9.00 -5.80
CA GLU A 39 -2.96 9.09 -7.27
C GLU A 39 -2.35 7.84 -7.92
N LYS A 40 -1.57 7.06 -7.17
CA LYS A 40 -0.86 5.87 -7.64
C LYS A 40 -1.48 4.56 -7.14
N GLN A 41 -2.50 4.61 -6.30
CA GLN A 41 -3.22 3.40 -5.84
C GLN A 41 -4.02 2.76 -6.97
N ASN A 42 -4.48 3.56 -7.95
CA ASN A 42 -5.31 3.13 -9.08
C ASN A 42 -6.59 2.37 -8.67
N GLY A 43 -7.05 2.57 -7.44
CA GLY A 43 -8.15 1.81 -6.85
C GLY A 43 -8.09 1.82 -5.33
N ILE A 44 -8.91 0.99 -4.71
CA ILE A 44 -8.92 0.80 -3.26
C ILE A 44 -7.93 -0.31 -2.93
N ILE A 45 -7.03 -0.08 -1.97
CA ILE A 45 -6.11 -1.11 -1.48
C ILE A 45 -6.88 -2.16 -0.68
N THR A 46 -6.76 -3.43 -1.07
CA THR A 46 -7.47 -4.55 -0.42
C THR A 46 -6.60 -5.42 0.47
N GLU A 47 -5.28 -5.49 0.22
CA GLU A 47 -4.35 -6.37 0.93
C GLU A 47 -2.92 -5.82 0.91
N TYR A 48 -2.15 -6.17 1.93
CA TYR A 48 -0.68 -6.10 1.94
C TYR A 48 -0.10 -7.49 2.20
N SER A 49 0.89 -7.92 1.41
CA SER A 49 1.57 -9.20 1.59
C SER A 49 3.01 -8.99 2.06
N ILE A 50 3.42 -9.71 3.09
CA ILE A 50 4.78 -9.66 3.65
C ILE A 50 5.52 -10.95 3.28
N LYS A 51 6.73 -10.82 2.74
CA LYS A 51 7.61 -11.95 2.41
C LYS A 51 8.98 -11.73 3.04
N TYR A 52 9.49 -12.72 3.77
CA TYR A 52 10.81 -12.72 4.40
C TYR A 52 11.51 -14.06 4.13
N THR A 53 12.85 -14.06 4.12
CA THR A 53 13.72 -15.23 3.91
C THR A 53 14.87 -15.20 4.89
#